data_AF-A0A949HZ49-F1
#
_entry.id   AF-A0A949HZ49-F1
#
_cell.length_a   1.000
_cell.length_b   1.000
_cell.length_c   1.000
_cell.angle_alpha   90.00
_cell.angle_beta   90.00
_cell.angle_gamma   90.00
#
_symmetry.space_group_name_H-M   'P 1'
#
loop_
_entity.id
_entity.type
_entity.pdbx_description
1 polymer ?
#
loop_
_entity_poly.entity_id
_entity_poly.type
_entity_poly.pdbx_seq_one_letter_code
_entity_poly.pdbx_strand_id
1 'polypeptide(L)'
;QQHAEMMASLSRPALEAAAGGLIRAWLVNKHKALLSDFLNALEIKNEDGVAEDLPASMDDAKLKAAVETLLAKHPPEVAAVYLNAFNDMNQAHWPNLKTLLESDPRLQLGAG
;
A
#
# COMPACT_ATOMS: atom_id res chain seq x y z
N GLN A 1 18.45 1.05 -21.51
CA GLN A 1 19.43 0.26 -20.73
C GLN A 1 19.66 0.82 -19.33
N GLN A 2 19.77 2.13 -19.10
CA GLN A 2 19.94 2.73 -17.75
C GLN A 2 18.82 2.43 -16.73
N HIS A 3 17.58 2.18 -17.18
CA HIS A 3 16.46 1.88 -16.28
C HIS A 3 16.54 0.45 -15.70
N ALA A 4 17.09 -0.50 -16.47
CA ALA A 4 17.16 -1.90 -16.08
C ALA A 4 18.24 -2.15 -15.01
N GLU A 5 19.37 -1.45 -15.08
CA GLU A 5 20.44 -1.55 -14.09
C GLU A 5 20.04 -0.93 -12.74
N MET A 6 19.23 0.14 -12.77
CA MET A 6 18.69 0.74 -11.55
C MET A 6 17.66 -0.19 -10.88
N MET A 7 16.77 -0.82 -11.66
CA MET A 7 15.85 -1.83 -11.14
C MET A 7 16.60 -3.06 -10.58
N ALA A 8 17.61 -3.57 -11.28
CA ALA A 8 18.40 -4.71 -10.83
C ALA A 8 19.22 -4.41 -9.57
N SER A 9 19.68 -3.16 -9.40
CA SER A 9 20.40 -2.73 -8.20
C SER A 9 19.48 -2.55 -7.00
N LEU A 10 18.30 -1.93 -7.20
CA LEU A 10 17.30 -1.71 -6.14
C LEU A 10 16.59 -3.00 -5.70
N SER A 11 16.56 -4.02 -6.56
CA SER A 11 16.00 -5.35 -6.24
C SER A 11 17.01 -6.27 -5.51
N ARG A 12 18.21 -5.78 -5.18
CA ARG A 12 19.17 -6.56 -4.41
C ARG A 12 18.72 -6.64 -2.94
N PRO A 13 18.83 -7.82 -2.29
CA PRO A 13 18.46 -7.98 -0.88
C PRO A 13 19.18 -7.00 0.06
N ALA A 14 20.40 -6.58 -0.29
CA ALA A 14 21.16 -5.57 0.45
C ALA A 14 20.52 -4.17 0.44
N LEU A 15 19.56 -3.90 -0.45
CA LEU A 15 18.91 -2.60 -0.65
C LEU A 15 17.40 -2.63 -0.36
N GLU A 16 16.82 -3.78 0.00
CA GLU A 16 15.38 -3.92 0.27
C GLU A 16 14.91 -2.95 1.37
N ALA A 17 15.66 -2.83 2.46
CA ALA A 17 15.35 -1.88 3.54
C ALA A 17 15.43 -0.41 3.07
N ALA A 18 16.38 -0.07 2.21
CA ALA A 18 16.53 1.28 1.67
C ALA A 18 15.41 1.62 0.67
N ALA A 19 15.03 0.66 -0.19
CA ALA A 19 13.92 0.79 -1.13
C ALA A 19 12.58 0.94 -0.39
N GLY A 20 12.33 0.11 0.62
CA GLY A 20 11.14 0.23 1.47
C GLY A 20 11.08 1.58 2.20
N GLY A 21 12.22 2.06 2.72
CA GLY A 21 12.34 3.38 3.33
C GLY A 21 12.02 4.53 2.37
N LEU A 22 12.50 4.47 1.12
CA LEU A 22 12.21 5.46 0.08
C LEU A 22 10.74 5.49 -0.31
N ILE A 23 10.12 4.32 -0.52
CA ILE A 23 8.70 4.21 -0.84
C ILE A 23 7.85 4.78 0.29
N ARG A 24 8.17 4.44 1.55
CA ARG A 24 7.47 4.97 2.72
C ARG A 24 7.60 6.49 2.82
N ALA A 25 8.82 7.02 2.67
CA ALA A 25 9.05 8.46 2.71
C ALA A 25 8.29 9.17 1.59
N TRP A 26 8.27 8.62 0.38
CA TRP A 26 7.53 9.17 -0.75
C TRP A 26 6.01 9.17 -0.50
N LEU A 27 5.45 8.07 0.00
CA LEU A 27 4.03 7.95 0.34
C LEU A 27 3.60 8.97 1.39
N VAL A 28 4.34 9.06 2.51
CA VAL A 28 4.00 9.97 3.61
C VAL A 28 4.23 11.43 3.23
N ASN A 29 5.16 11.75 2.32
CA ASN A 29 5.40 13.14 1.91
C ASN A 29 4.48 13.61 0.77
N LYS A 30 4.11 12.72 -0.16
CA LYS A 30 3.37 13.10 -1.39
C LYS A 30 1.93 12.64 -1.41
N HIS A 31 1.60 11.58 -0.67
CA HIS A 31 0.31 10.88 -0.78
C HIS A 31 -0.42 10.75 0.56
N LYS A 32 -0.22 11.69 1.51
CA LYS A 32 -0.94 11.69 2.81
C LYS A 32 -2.46 11.55 2.67
N ALA A 33 -3.04 12.18 1.65
CA ALA A 33 -4.46 12.07 1.34
C ALA A 33 -4.89 10.63 1.05
N LEU A 34 -4.10 9.87 0.30
CA LEU A 34 -4.33 8.44 0.02
C LEU A 34 -4.31 7.61 1.31
N LEU A 35 -3.31 7.84 2.17
CA LEU A 35 -3.17 7.13 3.44
C LEU A 35 -4.38 7.41 4.36
N SER A 36 -4.76 8.69 4.45
CA SER A 36 -5.90 9.13 5.25
C SER A 36 -7.22 8.60 4.69
N ASP A 37 -7.43 8.68 3.37
CA ASP A 37 -8.63 8.18 2.70
C ASP A 37 -8.84 6.69 2.95
N PHE A 38 -7.77 5.89 2.93
CA PHE A 38 -7.86 4.46 3.21
C PHE A 38 -8.31 4.18 4.64
N LEU A 39 -7.61 4.77 5.61
CA LEU A 39 -7.91 4.56 7.03
C LEU A 39 -9.29 5.11 7.39
N ASN A 40 -9.68 6.27 6.82
CA ASN A 40 -11.01 6.83 7.00
C ASN A 40 -12.10 5.95 6.39
N ALA A 41 -11.88 5.35 5.21
CA ALA A 41 -12.83 4.44 4.59
C ALA A 41 -13.02 3.14 5.40
N LEU A 42 -12.01 2.75 6.17
CA LEU A 42 -12.07 1.64 7.14
C LEU A 42 -12.58 2.07 8.52
N GLU A 43 -12.91 3.36 8.70
CA GLU A 43 -13.33 3.96 9.97
C GLU A 43 -12.25 3.84 11.07
N ILE A 44 -10.97 3.80 10.67
CA ILE A 44 -9.81 3.73 11.55
C ILE A 44 -9.33 5.15 11.86
N LYS A 45 -9.29 5.48 13.15
CA LYS A 45 -8.73 6.75 13.62
C LYS A 45 -7.27 6.85 13.21
N ASN A 46 -6.91 7.97 12.58
CA ASN A 46 -5.57 8.24 12.11
C ASN A 46 -5.26 9.74 12.18
N GLU A 47 -3.97 10.06 12.22
CA GLU A 47 -3.45 11.41 12.13
C GLU A 47 -2.56 11.49 10.88
N ASP A 48 -2.98 12.28 9.89
CA ASP A 48 -2.27 12.42 8.60
C ASP A 48 -1.96 11.08 7.90
N GLY A 49 -2.85 10.09 8.03
CA GLY A 49 -2.65 8.77 7.44
C GLY A 49 -1.79 7.81 8.26
N VAL A 50 -1.52 8.15 9.53
CA VAL A 50 -0.83 7.28 10.50
C VAL A 50 -1.85 6.82 11.54
N ALA A 51 -2.07 5.51 11.63
CA ALA A 51 -2.89 4.90 12.68
C ALA A 51 -2.03 4.53 13.90
N GLU A 52 -2.51 4.82 15.11
CA GLU A 52 -1.85 4.41 16.36
C GLU A 52 -2.02 2.91 16.61
N ASP A 53 -3.20 2.37 16.30
CA ASP A 53 -3.54 0.95 16.47
C ASP A 53 -4.32 0.47 15.24
N LEU A 54 -3.97 -0.73 14.76
CA LEU A 54 -4.69 -1.41 13.69
C LEU A 54 -5.38 -2.64 14.29
N PRO A 55 -6.67 -2.86 14.00
CA PRO A 55 -7.36 -4.04 14.50
C PRO A 55 -6.74 -5.32 13.94
N ALA A 56 -6.84 -6.40 14.70
CA ALA A 56 -6.27 -7.70 14.32
C ALA A 56 -6.91 -8.30 13.05
N SER A 57 -8.11 -7.86 12.68
CA SER A 57 -8.80 -8.27 11.46
C SER A 57 -9.67 -7.14 10.93
N MET A 58 -10.01 -7.22 9.64
CA MET A 58 -10.93 -6.31 8.96
C MET A 58 -12.00 -7.08 8.23
N ASP A 59 -13.20 -6.51 8.15
CA ASP A 59 -14.30 -7.06 7.38
C ASP A 59 -14.02 -6.97 5.87
N ASP A 60 -14.27 -8.05 5.13
CA ASP A 60 -14.02 -8.16 3.69
C ASP A 60 -14.78 -7.11 2.87
N ALA A 61 -16.04 -6.83 3.21
CA ALA A 61 -16.85 -5.87 2.48
C ALA A 61 -16.36 -4.43 2.71
N LYS A 62 -16.02 -4.09 3.96
CA LYS A 62 -15.40 -2.79 4.30
C LYS A 62 -14.06 -2.62 3.59
N LEU A 63 -13.21 -3.64 3.64
CA LEU A 63 -11.89 -3.61 3.03
C LEU A 63 -11.97 -3.43 1.52
N LYS A 64 -12.84 -4.20 0.86
CA LYS A 64 -13.08 -4.07 -0.58
C LYS A 64 -13.61 -2.68 -0.94
N ALA A 65 -14.58 -2.16 -0.18
CA ALA A 65 -15.12 -0.82 -0.42
C ALA A 65 -14.07 0.29 -0.24
N ALA A 66 -13.17 0.14 0.73
CA ALA A 66 -12.05 1.06 0.93
C ALA A 66 -11.07 1.02 -0.25
N VAL A 67 -10.72 -0.17 -0.75
CA VAL A 67 -9.88 -0.33 -1.94
C VAL A 67 -10.53 0.30 -3.18
N GLU A 68 -11.81 0.05 -3.44
CA GLU A 68 -12.53 0.67 -4.55
C GLU A 68 -12.56 2.20 -4.44
N THR A 69 -12.72 2.73 -3.22
CA THR A 69 -12.67 4.18 -2.96
C THR A 69 -11.30 4.76 -3.30
N LEU A 70 -10.21 4.05 -2.97
CA LEU A 70 -8.88 4.48 -3.35
C LEU A 70 -8.68 4.48 -4.86
N LEU A 71 -9.06 3.39 -5.53
CA LEU A 71 -8.92 3.25 -6.98
C LEU A 71 -9.76 4.27 -7.77
N ALA A 72 -10.86 4.76 -7.20
CA ALA A 72 -11.68 5.80 -7.80
C ALA A 72 -11.09 7.22 -7.63
N LYS A 73 -10.38 7.47 -6.51
CA LYS A 73 -9.89 8.82 -6.14
C LYS A 73 -8.44 9.06 -6.51
N HIS A 74 -7.63 8.01 -6.56
CA HIS A 74 -6.18 8.08 -6.69
C HIS A 74 -5.69 7.25 -7.88
N PRO A 75 -4.50 7.55 -8.43
CA PRO A 75 -3.94 6.73 -9.49
C PRO A 75 -3.80 5.26 -9.03
N PRO A 76 -4.23 4.29 -9.85
CA PRO A 76 -4.28 2.88 -9.45
C PRO A 76 -2.89 2.33 -9.07
N GLU A 77 -1.84 2.75 -9.78
CA GLU A 77 -0.45 2.36 -9.46
C GLU A 77 -0.01 2.86 -8.08
N VAL A 78 -0.40 4.08 -7.70
CA VAL A 78 -0.08 4.66 -6.39
C VAL A 78 -0.83 3.94 -5.28
N ALA A 79 -2.12 3.64 -5.52
CA ALA A 79 -2.93 2.84 -4.60
C ALA A 79 -2.36 1.43 -4.41
N ALA A 80 -1.94 0.78 -5.50
CA ALA A 80 -1.32 -0.55 -5.46
C ALA A 80 -0.01 -0.55 -4.66
N VAL A 81 0.89 0.42 -4.89
CA VAL A 81 2.14 0.57 -4.12
C VAL A 81 1.86 0.76 -2.64
N TYR A 82 0.90 1.63 -2.31
CA TYR A 82 0.53 1.88 -0.93
C TYR A 82 -0.06 0.65 -0.23
N LEU A 83 -1.02 -0.03 -0.86
CA LEU A 83 -1.69 -1.19 -0.25
C LEU A 83 -0.71 -2.36 -0.06
N ASN A 84 0.21 -2.58 -1.01
CA ASN A 84 1.28 -3.56 -0.85
C ASN A 84 2.23 -3.19 0.30
N ALA A 85 2.66 -1.93 0.37
CA ALA A 85 3.49 -1.45 1.48
C ALA A 85 2.76 -1.54 2.83
N PHE A 86 1.47 -1.23 2.87
CA PHE A 86 0.64 -1.35 4.07
C PHE A 86 0.53 -2.81 4.52
N ASN A 87 0.32 -3.75 3.60
CA ASN A 87 0.23 -5.18 3.93
C ASN A 87 1.55 -5.76 4.46
N ASP A 88 2.68 -5.32 3.92
CA ASP A 88 4.02 -5.79 4.31
C ASP A 88 4.51 -5.17 5.62
N MET A 89 4.25 -3.87 5.83
CA MET A 89 4.81 -3.13 6.97
C MET A 89 4.00 -3.27 8.26
N ASN A 90 2.73 -3.64 8.20
CA ASN A 90 1.87 -3.69 9.38
C ASN A 90 1.78 -5.09 9.97
N GLN A 91 2.03 -5.19 11.28
CA GLN A 91 1.98 -6.45 12.04
C GLN A 91 0.60 -7.13 12.02
N ALA A 92 -0.47 -6.40 11.71
CA ALA A 92 -1.82 -6.95 11.64
C ALA A 92 -2.00 -7.94 10.48
N HIS A 93 -1.20 -7.81 9.40
CA HIS A 93 -1.17 -8.70 8.24
C HIS A 93 -2.53 -9.27 7.83
N TRP A 94 -3.48 -8.39 7.49
CA TRP A 94 -4.85 -8.81 7.18
C TRP A 94 -4.87 -9.79 5.99
N PRO A 95 -5.28 -11.05 6.19
CA PRO A 95 -5.19 -12.07 5.15
C PRO A 95 -6.10 -11.75 3.95
N ASN A 96 -7.25 -11.12 4.21
CA ASN A 96 -8.15 -10.66 3.16
C ASN A 96 -7.57 -9.51 2.32
N LEU A 97 -6.74 -8.63 2.90
CA LEU A 97 -6.00 -7.63 2.12
C LEU A 97 -5.02 -8.30 1.18
N LYS A 98 -4.24 -9.26 1.68
CA LYS A 98 -3.32 -10.04 0.85
C LYS A 98 -4.04 -10.73 -0.30
N THR A 99 -5.16 -11.39 -0.03
CA THR A 99 -5.97 -12.04 -1.08
C THR A 99 -6.46 -11.05 -2.15
N LEU A 100 -6.87 -9.83 -1.76
CA LEU A 100 -7.26 -8.78 -2.70
C LEU A 100 -6.10 -8.33 -3.57
N LEU A 101 -4.92 -8.11 -2.98
CA LEU A 101 -3.69 -7.74 -3.70
C LEU A 101 -3.28 -8.80 -4.72
N GLU A 102 -3.45 -10.08 -4.39
CA GLU A 102 -3.11 -11.21 -5.28
C GLU A 102 -4.17 -11.44 -6.38
N SER A 103 -5.44 -11.12 -6.10
CA SER A 103 -6.56 -11.46 -7.01
C SER A 103 -6.99 -10.31 -7.94
N ASP A 104 -6.74 -9.06 -7.58
CA ASP A 104 -7.14 -7.90 -8.38
C ASP A 104 -6.00 -7.45 -9.32
N PRO A 105 -6.16 -7.58 -10.65
CA PRO A 105 -5.12 -7.19 -11.60
C PRO A 105 -4.71 -5.72 -11.51
N ARG A 106 -5.59 -4.85 -11.01
CA ARG A 106 -5.29 -3.41 -10.84
C ARG A 106 -4.32 -3.15 -9.69
N LEU A 107 -4.18 -4.11 -8.77
CA LEU A 107 -3.32 -4.02 -7.59
C LEU A 107 -2.00 -4.78 -7.74
N GLN A 108 -1.84 -5.52 -8.84
CA GLN A 108 -0.62 -6.28 -9.13
C GLN A 108 0.47 -5.36 -9.69
N LEU A 109 1.57 -5.24 -8.96
CA LEU A 109 2.73 -4.45 -9.37
C LEU A 109 3.64 -5.29 -10.28
N GLY A 110 4.01 -4.75 -11.44
CA GLY A 110 4.94 -5.41 -12.37
C GLY A 110 4.32 -6.44 -13.32
N ALA A 111 2.99 -6.56 -13.34
CA ALA A 111 2.27 -7.23 -14.41
C ALA A 111 2.11 -6.28 -15.61
N GLY A 112 3.20 -6.08 -16.36
CA GLY A 112 3.25 -5.24 -17.56
C GLY A 112 4.31 -5.75 -18.53
#